data_AF-A0A926SYB9-F1
#
_entry.id   AF-A0A926SYB9-F1
#
_cell.length_a   1.000
_cell.length_b   1.000
_cell.length_c   1.000
_cell.angle_alpha   90.00
_cell.angle_beta   90.00
_cell.angle_gamma   90.00
#
_symmetry.space_group_name_H-M   'P 1'
#
loop_
_entity.id
_entity.type
_entity.pdbx_description
1 polymer ?
#
loop_
_entity_poly.entity_id
_entity_poly.type
_entity_poly.pdbx_seq_one_letter_code
_entity_poly.pdbx_strand_id
1 'polypeptide(L)'
;MAGRFEGLSDLEWKLFEDIFPYEVSKRGKGMPHAPYRHVLNSLLYILITGCRWCDIPRGQIWASKSSLHRWLKQWRTDGTFEHLQARILAIADEKGLINWQFGAVDGSFSPWERRG
;
A
#
# COMPACT_ATOMS: atom_id res chain seq x y z
N MET A 1 -14.52 -17.34 2.56
CA MET A 1 -13.26 -16.58 2.73
C MET A 1 -12.89 -16.01 1.38
N ALA A 2 -12.67 -14.70 1.28
CA ALA A 2 -12.08 -14.14 0.06
C ALA A 2 -10.74 -14.87 -0.20
N GLY A 3 -10.46 -15.20 -1.46
CA GLY A 3 -9.27 -15.95 -1.85
C GLY A 3 -7.98 -15.27 -1.40
N ARG A 4 -6.87 -16.02 -1.41
CA ARG A 4 -5.54 -15.48 -1.15
C ARG A 4 -5.25 -14.35 -2.14
N PHE A 5 -4.77 -13.20 -1.66
CA PHE A 5 -4.35 -12.12 -2.56
C PHE A 5 -3.08 -12.54 -3.31
N GLU A 6 -3.18 -12.61 -4.65
CA GLU A 6 -2.07 -13.03 -5.53
C GLU A 6 -1.40 -11.87 -6.27
N GLY A 7 -1.78 -10.63 -5.92
CA GLY A 7 -1.37 -9.42 -6.63
C GLY A 7 -2.51 -8.85 -7.48
N LEU A 8 -2.40 -7.57 -7.84
CA LEU A 8 -3.36 -6.90 -8.71
C LEU A 8 -3.30 -7.50 -10.11
N SER A 9 -4.46 -7.78 -10.69
CA SER A 9 -4.62 -8.03 -12.13
C SER A 9 -4.34 -6.77 -12.95
N ASP A 10 -4.24 -6.90 -14.27
CA ASP A 10 -3.99 -5.75 -15.14
C ASP A 10 -5.13 -4.73 -15.08
N LEU A 11 -6.38 -5.19 -14.98
CA LEU A 11 -7.55 -4.33 -14.83
C LEU A 11 -7.56 -3.60 -13.50
N GLU A 12 -7.23 -4.28 -12.40
CA GLU A 12 -7.15 -3.63 -11.09
C GLU A 12 -5.99 -2.64 -11.02
N TRP A 13 -4.87 -2.93 -11.70
CA TRP A 13 -3.75 -2.01 -11.80
C TRP A 13 -4.13 -0.70 -12.49
N LYS A 14 -5.02 -0.74 -13.48
CA LYS A 14 -5.55 0.47 -14.15
C LYS A 14 -6.24 1.46 -13.20
N LEU A 15 -6.68 1.00 -12.02
CA LEU A 15 -7.31 1.88 -11.01
C LEU A 15 -6.31 2.74 -10.24
N PHE A 16 -5.01 2.41 -10.32
CA PHE A 16 -3.97 3.05 -9.52
C PHE A 16 -2.81 3.62 -10.34
N GLU A 17 -2.63 3.18 -11.59
CA GLU A 17 -1.47 3.58 -12.39
C GLU A 17 -1.33 5.09 -12.60
N ASP A 18 -2.44 5.83 -12.57
CA ASP A 18 -2.54 7.28 -12.70
C ASP A 18 -2.02 8.06 -11.47
N ILE A 19 -1.97 7.41 -10.31
CA ILE A 19 -1.55 8.03 -9.04
C ILE A 19 -0.03 8.14 -8.98
N PHE A 20 0.69 7.24 -9.65
CA PHE A 20 2.14 7.21 -9.58
C PHE A 20 2.75 8.21 -10.56
N PRO A 21 3.82 8.94 -10.16
CA PRO A 21 4.52 9.79 -11.08
C PRO A 21 5.06 8.95 -12.24
N TYR A 22 4.87 9.43 -13.47
CA TYR A 22 5.39 8.75 -14.66
C TYR A 22 6.88 8.45 -14.46
N GLU A 23 7.29 7.19 -14.65
CA GLU A 23 8.65 6.74 -14.38
C GLU A 23 9.63 7.56 -15.23
N VAL A 24 10.23 8.59 -14.63
CA VAL A 24 11.21 9.43 -15.31
C VAL A 24 12.43 8.54 -15.54
N SER A 25 12.59 8.15 -16.80
CA SER A 25 13.62 7.25 -17.29
C SER A 25 15.01 7.59 -16.73
N LYS A 26 15.61 6.61 -16.05
CA LYS A 26 17.05 6.44 -15.76
C LYS A 26 17.78 7.68 -15.19
N ARG A 27 17.82 7.82 -13.86
CA ARG A 27 18.90 8.54 -13.17
C ARG A 27 20.18 7.68 -13.16
N GLY A 28 21.03 7.84 -14.17
CA GLY A 28 22.46 7.44 -14.12
C GLY A 28 22.79 5.97 -13.82
N LYS A 29 24.09 5.70 -13.55
CA LYS A 29 24.62 4.36 -13.18
C LYS A 29 23.96 3.89 -11.87
N GLY A 30 23.01 2.96 -11.98
CA GLY A 30 22.36 2.30 -10.86
C GLY A 30 21.37 1.23 -11.34
N MET A 31 21.03 0.28 -10.45
CA MET A 31 19.97 -0.70 -10.72
C MET A 31 18.62 0.05 -10.84
N PRO A 32 17.79 -0.24 -11.87
CA PRO A 32 16.46 0.34 -11.96
C PRO A 32 15.65 0.07 -10.68
N HIS A 33 14.79 1.01 -10.32
CA HIS A 33 13.89 0.82 -9.18
C HIS A 33 12.88 -0.30 -9.46
N ALA A 34 12.37 -0.91 -8.39
CA ALA A 34 11.28 -1.88 -8.50
C ALA A 34 10.03 -1.20 -9.11
N PRO A 35 9.32 -1.85 -10.05
CA PRO A 35 8.09 -1.32 -10.63
C PRO A 35 7.07 -0.96 -9.54
N TYR A 36 6.35 0.16 -9.71
CA TYR A 36 5.39 0.62 -8.70
C TYR A 36 4.29 -0.40 -8.40
N ARG A 37 3.84 -1.16 -9.41
CA ARG A 37 2.90 -2.26 -9.21
C ARG A 37 3.42 -3.31 -8.23
N HIS A 38 4.71 -3.63 -8.28
CA HIS A 38 5.28 -4.63 -7.37
C HIS A 38 5.35 -4.10 -5.94
N VAL A 39 5.61 -2.80 -5.79
CA VAL A 39 5.59 -2.12 -4.50
C VAL A 39 4.16 -2.13 -3.93
N LEU A 40 3.17 -1.76 -4.74
CA LEU A 40 1.77 -1.75 -4.33
C LEU A 40 1.25 -3.16 -4.00
N ASN A 41 1.57 -4.16 -4.83
CA ASN A 41 1.25 -5.56 -4.54
C ASN A 41 1.80 -6.00 -3.17
N SER A 42 3.09 -5.76 -2.91
CA SER A 42 3.69 -6.11 -1.62
C SER A 42 3.05 -5.36 -0.45
N LEU A 43 2.69 -4.08 -0.64
CA LEU A 43 2.00 -3.29 0.39
C LEU A 43 0.62 -3.87 0.70
N LEU A 44 -0.20 -4.10 -0.33
CA LEU A 44 -1.54 -4.66 -0.20
C LEU A 44 -1.51 -6.05 0.41
N TYR A 45 -0.54 -6.89 0.05
CA TYR A 45 -0.38 -8.20 0.66
C TYR A 45 -0.18 -8.11 2.17
N ILE A 46 0.69 -7.22 2.65
CA ILE A 46 0.88 -7.01 4.09
C ILE A 46 -0.40 -6.51 4.74
N LEU A 47 -1.07 -5.53 4.13
CA LEU A 47 -2.30 -4.94 4.68
C LEU A 47 -3.45 -5.95 4.76
N ILE A 48 -3.57 -6.85 3.77
CA ILE A 48 -4.63 -7.87 3.71
C ILE A 48 -4.32 -9.03 4.66
N THR A 49 -3.07 -9.48 4.74
CA THR A 49 -2.70 -10.70 5.48
C THR A 49 -2.23 -10.44 6.91
N GLY A 50 -1.84 -9.21 7.23
CA GLY A 50 -1.19 -8.87 8.50
C GLY A 50 0.19 -9.52 8.68
N CYS A 51 0.82 -10.03 7.61
CA CYS A 51 2.10 -10.72 7.72
C CYS A 51 3.24 -9.77 8.13
N ARG A 52 4.32 -10.33 8.70
CA ARG A 52 5.52 -9.53 8.96
C ARG A 52 6.15 -9.08 7.64
N TRP A 53 6.83 -7.95 7.68
CA TRP A 53 7.56 -7.39 6.54
C TRP A 53 8.64 -8.32 5.96
N CYS A 54 9.18 -9.26 6.74
CA CYS A 54 10.14 -10.25 6.26
C CYS A 54 9.49 -11.44 5.54
N ASP A 55 8.18 -11.62 5.69
CA ASP A 55 7.41 -12.76 5.19
C ASP A 55 6.68 -12.41 3.88
N ILE A 56 6.96 -11.24 3.30
CA ILE A 56 6.44 -10.85 1.99
C ILE A 56 6.85 -11.93 0.97
N PRO A 57 5.92 -12.39 0.10
CA PRO A 57 6.24 -13.34 -0.94
C PRO A 57 7.42 -12.88 -1.80
N ARG A 58 8.29 -13.83 -2.15
CA ARG A 58 9.39 -13.59 -3.09
C ARG A 58 8.93 -14.00 -4.48
N GLY A 59 9.20 -13.19 -5.49
CA GLY A 59 8.84 -13.50 -6.86
C GLY A 59 8.88 -12.28 -7.77
N GLN A 60 8.58 -12.48 -9.05
CA GLN A 60 8.75 -11.44 -10.06
C GLN A 60 7.75 -10.29 -9.94
N ILE A 61 6.60 -10.50 -9.27
CA ILE A 61 5.54 -9.49 -9.09
C ILE A 61 5.59 -8.77 -7.73
N TRP A 62 6.59 -9.09 -6.90
CA TRP A 62 6.70 -8.61 -5.52
C TRP A 62 7.96 -7.73 -5.36
N ALA A 63 7.81 -6.60 -4.66
CA ALA A 63 8.95 -5.78 -4.26
C ALA A 63 9.68 -6.40 -3.06
N SER A 64 11.00 -6.21 -3.02
CA SER A 64 11.78 -6.54 -1.82
C SER A 64 11.35 -5.68 -0.63
N LYS A 65 11.52 -6.21 0.59
CA LYS A 65 11.26 -5.46 1.85
C LYS A 65 11.91 -4.07 1.85
N SER A 66 13.18 -3.99 1.42
CA SER A 66 13.93 -2.73 1.38
C SER A 66 13.36 -1.74 0.38
N SER A 67 12.96 -2.20 -0.81
CA SER A 67 12.33 -1.35 -1.82
C SER A 67 10.94 -0.88 -1.39
N LEU A 68 10.14 -1.77 -0.80
CA LEU A 68 8.83 -1.42 -0.26
C LEU A 68 8.94 -0.33 0.80
N HIS A 69 9.82 -0.51 1.78
CA HIS A 69 9.97 0.46 2.86
C HIS A 69 10.47 1.82 2.35
N ARG A 70 11.44 1.83 1.42
CA ARG A 70 11.93 3.07 0.78
C ARG A 70 10.80 3.81 0.07
N TRP A 71 10.04 3.12 -0.78
CA TRP A 71 8.97 3.74 -1.55
C TRP A 71 7.81 4.18 -0.67
N LEU A 72 7.41 3.40 0.33
CA LEU A 72 6.36 3.83 1.27
C LEU A 72 6.75 5.11 2.00
N LYS A 73 8.02 5.24 2.41
CA LYS A 73 8.52 6.48 3.04
C LYS A 73 8.44 7.67 2.06
N GLN A 74 8.85 7.46 0.82
CA GLN A 74 8.77 8.49 -0.21
C GLN A 74 7.32 8.89 -0.50
N TRP A 75 6.44 7.93 -0.68
CA TRP A 75 5.02 8.16 -0.98
C TRP A 75 4.26 8.89 0.12
N ARG A 76 4.65 8.67 1.40
CA ARG A 76 4.13 9.48 2.51
C ARG A 76 4.68 10.90 2.54
N THR A 77 5.84 11.12 1.94
CA THR A 77 6.47 12.45 1.91
C THR A 77 5.91 13.29 0.76
N ASP A 78 5.60 12.66 -0.37
CA ASP A 78 5.14 13.34 -1.59
C ASP A 78 3.61 13.34 -1.79
N GLY A 79 2.84 12.71 -0.89
CA GLY A 79 1.37 12.68 -0.96
C GLY A 79 0.79 11.48 -1.72
N THR A 80 1.62 10.68 -2.38
CA THR A 80 1.17 9.51 -3.16
C THR A 80 0.41 8.51 -2.30
N PHE A 81 0.85 8.31 -1.05
CA PHE A 81 0.21 7.34 -0.14
C PHE A 81 -1.21 7.77 0.23
N GLU A 82 -1.41 9.06 0.46
CA GLU A 82 -2.69 9.68 0.79
C GLU A 82 -3.66 9.54 -0.39
N HIS A 83 -3.19 9.76 -1.62
CA HIS A 83 -3.98 9.52 -2.83
C HIS A 83 -4.38 8.05 -3.01
N LEU A 84 -3.45 7.12 -2.75
CA LEU A 84 -3.75 5.68 -2.77
C LEU A 84 -4.82 5.32 -1.74
N GLN A 85 -4.68 5.79 -0.50
CA GLN A 85 -5.65 5.54 0.56
C GLN A 85 -7.03 6.10 0.19
N ALA A 86 -7.10 7.33 -0.31
CA ALA A 86 -8.36 7.93 -0.75
C ALA A 86 -9.00 7.14 -1.90
N ARG A 87 -8.22 6.67 -2.87
CA ARG A 87 -8.72 5.83 -3.99
C ARG A 87 -9.30 4.51 -3.49
N ILE A 88 -8.60 3.83 -2.58
CA ILE A 88 -9.08 2.56 -2.00
C ILE A 88 -10.39 2.79 -1.24
N LEU A 89 -10.46 3.84 -0.43
CA LEU A 89 -11.67 4.20 0.31
C LEU A 89 -12.84 4.52 -0.63
N ALA A 90 -12.61 5.29 -1.70
CA ALA A 90 -13.64 5.60 -2.69
C ALA A 90 -14.18 4.33 -3.38
N ILE A 91 -13.30 3.40 -3.78
CA ILE A 91 -13.71 2.12 -4.38
C ILE A 91 -14.52 1.29 -3.38
N ALA A 92 -14.12 1.28 -2.10
CA ALA A 92 -14.82 0.52 -1.07
C ALA A 92 -16.18 1.15 -0.73
N ASP A 93 -16.28 2.48 -0.73
CA ASP A 93 -17.53 3.21 -0.56
C ASP A 93 -18.51 2.94 -1.71
N GLU A 94 -18.05 3.05 -2.96
CA GLU A 94 -18.85 2.74 -4.16
C GLU A 94 -19.38 1.29 -4.14
N LYS A 95 -18.60 0.36 -3.59
CA LYS A 95 -18.99 -1.04 -3.42
C LYS A 95 -19.84 -1.31 -2.17
N GLY A 96 -20.15 -0.30 -1.36
CA GLY A 96 -20.90 -0.44 -0.12
C GLY A 96 -20.17 -1.27 0.95
N LEU A 97 -18.84 -1.37 0.87
CA LEU A 97 -17.99 -2.12 1.79
C LEU A 97 -17.63 -1.31 3.04
N ILE A 98 -17.81 0.02 3.02
CA ILE A 98 -17.58 0.88 4.17
C ILE A 98 -18.91 1.20 4.84
N ASN A 99 -19.02 0.86 6.13
CA ASN A 99 -20.07 1.38 6.98
C ASN A 99 -19.55 2.56 7.80
N TRP A 100 -19.79 3.77 7.30
CA TRP A 100 -19.35 5.02 7.92
C TRP A 100 -19.95 5.27 9.32
N GLN A 101 -21.01 4.56 9.72
CA GLN A 101 -21.58 4.68 11.07
C GLN A 101 -20.68 4.06 12.16
N PHE A 102 -19.76 3.16 11.79
CA PHE A 102 -18.85 2.47 12.73
C PHE A 102 -17.37 2.87 12.57
N GLY A 103 -17.02 3.64 11.52
CA GLY A 103 -15.64 4.00 11.17
C GLY A 103 -14.96 5.04 12.07
N ALA A 104 -15.60 5.48 13.16
CA ALA A 104 -15.07 6.50 14.08
C ALA A 104 -14.52 5.93 15.41
N VAL A 105 -14.41 4.60 15.55
CA VAL A 105 -14.16 3.94 16.86
C VAL A 105 -12.71 3.45 17.05
N ASP A 106 -11.82 3.46 16.05
CA ASP A 106 -10.45 2.95 16.20
C ASP A 106 -9.38 4.01 16.53
N GLY A 107 -9.74 4.99 17.36
CA GLY A 107 -8.77 5.78 18.11
C GLY A 107 -8.55 5.18 19.50
N SER A 108 -7.67 4.18 19.67
CA SER A 108 -7.26 3.80 21.04
C SER A 108 -6.27 4.84 21.58
N PHE A 109 -6.80 5.96 22.09
CA PHE A 109 -6.03 6.83 22.98
C PHE A 109 -5.75 6.00 24.24
N SER A 110 -4.51 5.54 24.44
CA SER A 110 -4.07 5.09 25.77
C SER A 110 -3.42 6.30 26.43
N PRO A 111 -4.09 7.00 27.36
CA PRO A 111 -3.39 7.92 28.24
C PRO A 111 -2.48 7.06 29.12
N TRP A 112 -1.18 7.16 28.92
CA TRP A 112 -0.21 6.63 29.87
C TRP A 112 -0.31 7.49 31.15
N GLU A 113 -0.92 6.95 32.21
CA GLU A 113 -0.93 7.61 33.51
C GLU A 113 0.35 7.19 34.27
N ARG A 114 1.29 8.12 34.45
CA ARG A 114 2.47 7.89 35.29
C ARG A 114 2.05 8.04 36.75
N ARG A 115 1.78 6.93 37.46
CA ARG A 115 1.65 6.94 38.91
C ARG A 115 2.99 7.32 39.55
N GLY A 116 3.00 8.45 40.25
CA GLY A 116 4.01 8.83 41.25
C GLY A 116 3.30 9.02 42.59
#